data_AF-A0A518BDN7-F1
#
_entry.id   AF-A0A518BDN7-F1
#
_cell.length_a   1.000
_cell.length_b   1.000
_cell.length_c   1.000
_cell.angle_alpha   90.00
_cell.angle_beta   90.00
_cell.angle_gamma   90.00
#
_symmetry.space_group_name_H-M   'P 1'
#
loop_
_entity.id
_entity.type
_entity.pdbx_description
1 polymer ?
#
loop_
_entity_poly.entity_id
_entity_poly.type
_entity_poly.pdbx_seq_one_letter_code
_entity_poly.pdbx_strand_id
1 'polypeptide(L)'
;MVSHWTYKPVDAEQDLDQGDIVILSEGLKSLLQEVHPHFLDPKYLAFMVLTQSCDLVRRKGECKSRYITLACIRSLEDVLIGLLDQVCAGIGGGTYREESRGEAKRLLQRIINQNEQALGLFYLHPDADVGIAVPSIAMLQVSIAVRRDHYDTIRSARAGALDSEFRNKLGWLVGNLYSRIGTPDWSDRKDGQKAAEKIIKDHLKRAAVPNLPRWVSGEAVDAAQKAGLDLSKLSEQEIVSEVAKHTPKPLKTRVTREVARVLRELLVESDESEMSEADVDRLLRRLDNDARYSSLLRRKQSE
;
A
#
# COMPACT_ATOMS: atom_id res chain seq x y z
N MET A 1 17.76 19.00 25.89
CA MET A 1 18.42 19.55 24.69
C MET A 1 18.05 18.64 23.54
N VAL A 2 17.42 19.19 22.49
CA VAL A 2 16.97 18.44 21.32
C VAL A 2 18.05 17.44 20.87
N SER A 3 17.67 16.18 20.85
CA SER A 3 18.57 15.04 20.72
C SER A 3 18.54 14.42 19.32
N HIS A 4 17.40 14.53 18.63
CA HIS A 4 17.22 13.96 17.29
C HIS A 4 17.33 15.02 16.20
N TRP A 5 18.09 14.74 15.13
CA TRP A 5 18.43 15.67 14.04
C TRP A 5 17.23 16.10 13.17
N THR A 6 16.07 15.47 13.32
CA THR A 6 14.82 15.90 12.65
C THR A 6 14.29 17.21 13.22
N TYR A 7 14.72 17.58 14.42
CA TYR A 7 14.16 18.69 15.16
C TYR A 7 15.19 19.80 15.40
N LYS A 8 14.67 21.00 15.63
CA LYS A 8 15.44 22.17 16.08
C LYS A 8 14.84 22.74 17.38
N PRO A 9 15.64 23.39 18.23
CA PRO A 9 15.11 24.14 19.36
C PRO A 9 14.22 25.29 18.88
N VAL A 10 13.23 25.64 19.69
CA VAL A 10 12.31 26.74 19.44
C VAL A 10 12.60 27.91 20.38
N ASP A 11 12.48 29.12 19.85
CA ASP A 11 12.49 30.35 20.62
C ASP A 11 11.04 30.81 20.81
N ALA A 12 10.67 31.26 22.01
CA ALA A 12 9.32 31.73 22.31
C ALA A 12 8.91 32.93 21.44
N GLU A 13 9.87 33.77 21.04
CA GLU A 13 9.60 34.97 20.26
C GLU A 13 9.57 34.74 18.74
N GLN A 14 10.06 33.59 18.28
CA GLN A 14 10.00 33.26 16.86
C GLN A 14 8.55 33.06 16.40
N ASP A 15 8.27 33.52 15.19
CA ASP A 15 7.01 33.24 14.50
C ASP A 15 6.81 31.72 14.31
N LEU A 16 5.55 31.33 14.11
CA LEU A 16 5.18 29.97 13.75
C LEU A 16 5.76 29.57 12.40
N ASP A 17 6.19 28.33 12.30
CA ASP A 17 6.72 27.70 11.11
C ASP A 17 5.88 26.47 10.73
N GLN A 18 5.90 26.11 9.44
CA GLN A 18 5.42 24.79 9.02
C GLN A 18 6.25 23.71 9.72
N GLY A 19 5.60 22.68 10.27
CA GLY A 19 6.26 21.65 11.03
C GLY A 19 6.49 21.98 12.51
N ASP A 20 5.99 23.10 13.00
CA ASP A 20 5.94 23.35 14.45
C ASP A 20 5.05 22.29 15.13
N ILE A 21 5.56 21.73 16.24
CA ILE A 21 4.89 20.74 17.07
C ILE A 21 4.25 21.48 18.25
N VAL A 22 2.94 21.35 18.36
CA VAL A 22 2.10 22.09 19.30
C VAL A 22 1.45 21.10 20.25
N ILE A 23 1.76 21.21 21.54
CA ILE A 23 1.19 20.34 22.58
C ILE A 23 -0.17 20.86 23.06
N LEU A 24 -0.96 19.98 23.69
CA LEU A 24 -2.23 20.33 24.32
C LEU A 24 -2.02 21.15 25.61
N SER A 25 -1.64 22.42 25.46
CA SER A 25 -1.62 23.39 26.56
C SER A 25 -3.04 23.75 27.01
N GLU A 26 -3.21 24.34 28.19
CA GLU A 26 -4.54 24.78 28.67
C GLU A 26 -5.21 25.79 27.72
N GLY A 27 -4.42 26.66 27.09
CA GLY A 27 -4.92 27.59 26.08
C GLY A 27 -5.42 26.86 24.82
N LEU A 28 -4.65 25.89 24.31
CA LEU A 28 -5.07 25.11 23.14
C LEU A 28 -6.27 24.22 23.47
N LYS A 29 -6.31 23.59 24.66
CA LYS A 29 -7.47 22.79 25.10
C LYS A 29 -8.74 23.63 25.16
N SER A 30 -8.66 24.84 25.73
CA SER A 30 -9.80 25.75 25.81
C SER A 30 -10.33 26.11 24.43
N LEU A 31 -9.43 26.41 23.48
CA LEU A 31 -9.78 26.62 22.08
C LEU A 31 -10.44 25.38 21.47
N LEU A 32 -9.83 24.21 21.57
CA LEU A 32 -10.35 22.97 20.98
C LEU A 32 -11.70 22.58 21.59
N GLN A 33 -11.92 22.82 22.88
CA GLN A 33 -13.20 22.57 23.54
C GLN A 33 -14.35 23.33 22.90
N GLU A 34 -14.09 24.55 22.41
CA GLU A 34 -15.08 25.40 21.74
C GLU A 34 -15.32 24.96 20.30
N VAL A 35 -14.26 24.76 19.52
CA VAL A 35 -14.38 24.59 18.05
C VAL A 35 -14.34 23.14 17.58
N HIS A 36 -13.60 22.28 18.27
CA HIS A 36 -13.21 20.94 17.81
C HIS A 36 -13.04 19.93 18.99
N PRO A 37 -14.07 19.72 19.84
CA PRO A 37 -13.90 18.99 21.11
C PRO A 37 -13.46 17.53 20.95
N HIS A 38 -13.69 16.92 19.78
CA HIS A 38 -13.20 15.57 19.47
C HIS A 38 -11.68 15.45 19.62
N PHE A 39 -10.95 16.53 19.35
CA PHE A 39 -9.49 16.56 19.39
C PHE A 39 -8.89 16.73 20.79
N LEU A 40 -9.74 16.72 21.83
CA LEU A 40 -9.34 16.60 23.23
C LEU A 40 -9.19 15.14 23.69
N ASP A 41 -9.55 14.18 22.83
CA ASP A 41 -9.35 12.75 23.09
C ASP A 41 -7.85 12.48 23.35
N PRO A 42 -7.49 11.78 24.45
CA PRO A 42 -6.09 11.51 24.82
C PRO A 42 -5.27 10.77 23.76
N LYS A 43 -5.90 10.13 22.76
CA LYS A 43 -5.19 9.52 21.63
C LYS A 43 -4.43 10.54 20.77
N TYR A 44 -4.80 11.82 20.85
CA TYR A 44 -4.11 12.92 20.17
C TYR A 44 -3.04 13.49 21.09
N LEU A 45 -1.78 13.19 20.77
CA LEU A 45 -0.64 13.54 21.62
C LEU A 45 -0.25 15.01 21.47
N ALA A 46 -0.34 15.52 20.26
CA ALA A 46 0.04 16.87 19.87
C ALA A 46 -0.56 17.22 18.49
N PHE A 47 -0.21 18.37 17.96
CA PHE A 47 -0.55 18.82 16.62
C PHE A 47 0.69 19.29 15.87
N MET A 48 0.65 19.20 14.55
CA MET A 48 1.68 19.72 13.66
C MET A 48 1.11 20.84 12.79
N VAL A 49 1.79 21.98 12.75
CA VAL A 49 1.41 23.09 11.87
C VAL A 49 1.66 22.70 10.41
N LEU A 50 0.62 22.71 9.58
CA LEU A 50 0.71 22.42 8.15
C LEU A 50 0.77 23.68 7.27
N THR A 51 0.36 24.84 7.81
CA THR A 51 0.37 26.12 7.08
C THR A 51 1.79 26.50 6.68
N GLN A 52 1.97 27.01 5.46
CA GLN A 52 3.30 27.37 4.96
C GLN A 52 3.94 28.47 5.80
N SER A 53 5.23 28.31 6.13
CA SER A 53 5.98 29.29 6.94
C SER A 53 5.88 30.72 6.40
N CYS A 54 5.95 30.92 5.08
CA CYS A 54 5.89 32.25 4.48
C CYS A 54 4.56 32.98 4.71
N ASP A 55 3.47 32.24 4.96
CA ASP A 55 2.17 32.80 5.30
C ASP A 55 1.99 33.01 6.81
N LEU A 56 2.87 32.43 7.64
CA LEU A 56 2.85 32.51 9.11
C LEU A 56 3.75 33.60 9.68
N VAL A 57 4.73 34.09 8.92
CA VAL A 57 5.55 35.24 9.33
C VAL A 57 4.67 36.46 9.59
N ARG A 58 4.83 37.09 10.75
CA ARG A 58 4.06 38.27 11.15
C ARG A 58 4.72 39.53 10.59
N ARG A 59 3.92 40.34 9.90
CA ARG A 59 4.32 41.67 9.41
C ARG A 59 3.32 42.69 9.95
N LYS A 60 3.82 43.69 10.67
CA LYS A 60 2.98 44.67 11.38
C LYS A 60 2.00 44.01 12.38
N GLY A 61 2.46 42.93 13.03
CA GLY A 61 1.70 42.21 14.06
C GLY A 61 0.78 41.09 13.57
N GLU A 62 0.52 40.98 12.26
CA GLU A 62 -0.36 39.94 11.70
C GLU A 62 0.38 39.04 10.69
N CYS A 63 0.01 37.75 10.65
CA CYS A 63 0.41 36.86 9.57
C CYS A 63 -0.55 36.96 8.37
N LYS A 64 -0.10 36.48 7.20
CA LYS A 64 -0.88 36.54 5.96
C LYS A 64 -2.00 35.51 5.95
N SER A 65 -1.80 34.34 6.54
CA SER A 65 -2.83 33.30 6.55
C SER A 65 -4.03 33.72 7.39
N ARG A 66 -5.24 33.46 6.88
CA ARG A 66 -6.48 33.64 7.66
C ARG A 66 -6.72 32.49 8.64
N TYR A 67 -6.23 31.31 8.28
CA TYR A 67 -6.39 30.08 9.04
C TYR A 67 -5.05 29.37 9.19
N ILE A 68 -4.84 28.78 10.36
CA ILE A 68 -3.68 27.95 10.67
C ILE A 68 -4.17 26.52 10.72
N THR A 69 -3.71 25.71 9.76
CA THR A 69 -4.02 24.28 9.69
C THR A 69 -3.12 23.49 10.63
N LEU A 70 -3.73 22.64 11.45
CA LEU A 70 -3.09 21.77 12.43
C LEU A 70 -3.45 20.31 12.12
N ALA A 71 -2.46 19.46 11.80
CA ALA A 71 -2.65 18.01 11.69
C ALA A 71 -2.53 17.35 13.06
N CYS A 72 -3.37 16.37 13.36
CA CYS A 72 -3.26 15.66 14.62
C CYS A 72 -2.06 14.69 14.61
N ILE A 73 -1.39 14.58 15.76
CA ILE A 73 -0.31 13.61 16.00
C ILE A 73 -0.84 12.50 16.90
N ARG A 74 -0.62 11.24 16.51
CA ARG A 74 -0.96 10.05 17.30
C ARG A 74 0.27 9.17 17.47
N SER A 75 0.25 8.28 18.45
CA SER A 75 1.28 7.25 18.55
C SER A 75 1.23 6.35 17.30
N LEU A 76 2.40 5.92 16.84
CA LEU A 76 2.52 4.96 15.74
C LEU A 76 1.93 3.60 16.17
N GLU A 77 2.04 3.24 17.44
CA GLU A 77 1.51 1.98 17.97
C GLU A 77 -0.02 1.90 17.85
N ASP A 78 -0.73 2.95 18.24
CA ASP A 78 -2.22 2.98 18.21
C ASP A 78 -2.81 2.87 16.81
N VAL A 79 -2.04 3.26 15.79
CA VAL A 79 -2.47 3.26 14.39
C VAL A 79 -1.84 2.13 13.59
N LEU A 80 -0.84 1.42 14.14
CA LEU A 80 -0.04 0.44 13.42
C LEU A 80 -0.90 -0.67 12.83
N ILE A 81 -1.84 -1.21 13.61
CA ILE A 81 -2.73 -2.28 13.14
C ILE A 81 -3.50 -1.83 11.89
N GLY A 82 -4.15 -0.66 11.93
CA GLY A 82 -4.90 -0.14 10.79
C GLY A 82 -4.03 0.17 9.57
N LEU A 83 -2.72 0.43 9.76
CA LEU A 83 -1.76 0.58 8.67
C LEU A 83 -1.34 -0.76 8.07
N LEU A 84 -1.09 -1.76 8.92
CA LEU A 84 -0.70 -3.10 8.50
C LEU A 84 -1.86 -3.84 7.81
N ASP A 85 -3.10 -3.63 8.24
CA ASP A 85 -4.31 -4.16 7.59
C ASP A 85 -4.43 -3.78 6.11
N GLN A 86 -3.78 -2.69 5.67
CA GLN A 86 -3.80 -2.24 4.28
C GLN A 86 -2.80 -2.96 3.37
N VAL A 87 -1.76 -3.57 3.96
CA VAL A 87 -0.62 -4.11 3.19
C VAL A 87 -0.32 -5.57 3.49
N CYS A 88 -0.72 -6.09 4.64
CA CYS A 88 -0.43 -7.44 5.08
C CYS A 88 -1.64 -8.35 4.90
N ALA A 89 -1.38 -9.64 4.68
CA ALA A 89 -2.40 -10.68 4.68
C ALA A 89 -2.87 -10.96 6.13
N GLY A 90 -3.90 -10.23 6.57
CA GLY A 90 -4.49 -10.34 7.89
C GLY A 90 -5.31 -11.62 8.09
N ILE A 91 -5.31 -12.11 9.32
CA ILE A 91 -6.17 -13.20 9.82
C ILE A 91 -7.25 -12.64 10.76
N GLY A 92 -7.08 -11.40 11.25
CA GLY A 92 -8.01 -10.68 12.11
C GLY A 92 -7.38 -10.26 13.45
N GLY A 93 -7.92 -9.20 14.07
CA GLY A 93 -7.49 -8.75 15.40
C GLY A 93 -6.02 -8.35 15.50
N GLY A 94 -5.43 -7.78 14.44
CA GLY A 94 -4.00 -7.43 14.39
C GLY A 94 -3.06 -8.63 14.25
N THR A 95 -3.58 -9.80 13.85
CA THR A 95 -2.78 -11.00 13.54
C THR A 95 -2.58 -11.11 12.04
N TYR A 96 -1.34 -11.34 11.61
CA TYR A 96 -0.95 -11.42 10.20
C TYR A 96 -0.17 -12.70 9.91
N ARG A 97 -0.21 -13.14 8.65
CA ARG A 97 0.60 -14.26 8.17
C ARG A 97 2.09 -13.90 8.15
N GLU A 98 2.98 -14.81 8.57
CA GLU A 98 4.43 -14.55 8.64
C GLU A 98 5.02 -14.17 7.27
N GLU A 99 4.47 -14.71 6.19
CA GLU A 99 4.90 -14.40 4.81
C GLU A 99 4.71 -12.92 4.46
N SER A 100 3.74 -12.24 5.08
CA SER A 100 3.46 -10.81 4.88
C SER A 100 4.37 -9.87 5.69
N ARG A 101 5.26 -10.41 6.54
CA ARG A 101 6.20 -9.62 7.34
C ARG A 101 7.13 -8.75 6.50
N GLY A 102 7.48 -9.21 5.29
CA GLY A 102 8.25 -8.41 4.33
C GLY A 102 7.51 -7.16 3.83
N GLU A 103 6.18 -7.19 3.77
CA GLU A 103 5.35 -6.04 3.40
C GLU A 103 5.26 -5.04 4.55
N ALA A 104 5.03 -5.53 5.77
CA ALA A 104 5.06 -4.71 6.99
C ALA A 104 6.38 -3.94 7.13
N LYS A 105 7.51 -4.64 6.97
CA LYS A 105 8.85 -4.01 7.03
C LYS A 105 9.01 -2.93 5.97
N ARG A 106 8.58 -3.19 4.73
CA ARG A 106 8.63 -2.20 3.63
C ARG A 106 7.77 -0.98 3.92
N LEU A 107 6.56 -1.16 4.45
CA LEU A 107 5.69 -0.04 4.84
C LEU A 107 6.33 0.81 5.94
N LEU A 108 6.78 0.19 7.04
CA LEU A 108 7.44 0.90 8.14
C LEU A 108 8.70 1.64 7.68
N GLN A 109 9.49 1.02 6.79
CA GLN A 109 10.66 1.67 6.22
C GLN A 109 10.29 2.89 5.36
N ARG A 110 9.18 2.85 4.62
CA ARG A 110 8.69 4.04 3.90
C ARG A 110 8.16 5.11 4.87
N ILE A 111 7.46 4.74 5.93
CA ILE A 111 6.96 5.68 6.94
C ILE A 111 8.11 6.40 7.65
N ILE A 112 9.06 5.64 8.22
CA ILE A 112 10.18 6.20 8.99
C ILE A 112 11.06 7.11 8.12
N ASN A 113 11.27 6.75 6.86
CA ASN A 113 12.03 7.56 5.90
C ASN A 113 11.19 8.64 5.20
N GLN A 114 9.97 8.93 5.66
CA GLN A 114 9.10 9.99 5.12
C GLN A 114 8.76 9.83 3.63
N ASN A 115 8.67 8.60 3.15
CA ASN A 115 8.42 8.27 1.74
C ASN A 115 7.02 7.69 1.49
N GLU A 116 6.21 7.48 2.53
CA GLU A 116 4.82 7.01 2.42
C GLU A 116 3.85 8.15 2.12
N GLN A 117 3.85 8.63 0.88
CA GLN A 117 3.00 9.74 0.42
C GLN A 117 1.52 9.38 0.36
N ALA A 118 1.19 8.15 0.00
CA ALA A 118 -0.18 7.75 -0.32
C ALA A 118 -1.09 7.84 0.91
N LEU A 119 -0.54 7.51 2.09
CA LEU A 119 -1.28 7.52 3.36
C LEU A 119 -1.29 8.90 4.03
N GLY A 120 -0.56 9.87 3.48
CA GLY A 120 -0.48 11.22 4.06
C GLY A 120 0.01 11.22 5.49
N LEU A 121 1.10 10.50 5.77
CA LEU A 121 1.70 10.39 7.10
C LEU A 121 3.04 11.10 7.15
N PHE A 122 3.37 11.65 8.31
CA PHE A 122 4.71 12.16 8.61
C PHE A 122 5.21 11.57 9.92
N TYR A 123 6.29 10.80 9.89
CA TYR A 123 6.85 10.16 11.08
C TYR A 123 7.52 11.17 12.01
N LEU A 124 7.40 10.94 13.31
CA LEU A 124 8.02 11.73 14.37
C LEU A 124 8.75 10.78 15.32
N HIS A 125 10.07 10.91 15.36
CA HIS A 125 10.91 10.15 16.29
C HIS A 125 10.71 10.65 17.73
N PRO A 126 10.75 9.78 18.75
CA PRO A 126 10.72 10.21 20.14
C PRO A 126 11.81 11.22 20.46
N ASP A 127 11.41 12.36 20.99
CA ASP A 127 12.26 13.34 21.63
C ASP A 127 11.40 14.16 22.60
N ALA A 128 11.65 13.98 23.90
CA ALA A 128 10.85 14.59 24.95
C ALA A 128 10.98 16.12 24.97
N ASP A 129 12.11 16.68 24.49
CA ASP A 129 12.34 18.12 24.46
C ASP A 129 11.41 18.84 23.47
N VAL A 130 10.86 18.12 22.48
CA VAL A 130 9.89 18.65 21.52
C VAL A 130 8.46 18.20 21.77
N GLY A 131 8.22 17.55 22.92
CA GLY A 131 6.89 17.07 23.31
C GLY A 131 6.45 15.76 22.64
N ILE A 132 7.36 14.99 22.03
CA ILE A 132 7.06 13.68 21.42
C ILE A 132 7.71 12.57 22.25
N ALA A 133 6.94 11.96 23.15
CA ALA A 133 7.49 10.94 24.07
C ALA A 133 7.66 9.55 23.45
N VAL A 134 6.90 9.23 22.40
CA VAL A 134 6.84 7.90 21.78
C VAL A 134 6.88 7.99 20.26
N PRO A 135 7.21 6.91 19.53
CA PRO A 135 7.19 6.94 18.07
C PRO A 135 5.80 7.35 17.62
N SER A 136 5.72 8.40 16.84
CA SER A 136 4.45 9.05 16.52
C SER A 136 4.35 9.34 15.03
N ILE A 137 3.13 9.61 14.57
CA ILE A 137 2.85 10.05 13.21
C ILE A 137 1.93 11.27 13.23
N ALA A 138 2.26 12.28 12.43
CA ALA A 138 1.29 13.30 12.06
C ALA A 138 0.42 12.77 10.92
N MET A 139 -0.89 12.80 11.10
CA MET A 139 -1.87 12.36 10.11
C MET A 139 -2.29 13.57 9.27
N LEU A 140 -1.62 13.80 8.14
CA LEU A 140 -1.71 15.05 7.37
C LEU A 140 -3.11 15.30 6.78
N GLN A 141 -3.90 14.24 6.58
CA GLN A 141 -5.29 14.31 6.12
C GLN A 141 -6.30 14.54 7.25
N VAL A 142 -5.91 14.29 8.50
CA VAL A 142 -6.75 14.52 9.68
C VAL A 142 -6.28 15.83 10.31
N SER A 143 -6.81 16.92 9.78
CA SER A 143 -6.42 18.27 10.19
C SER A 143 -7.61 19.15 10.52
N ILE A 144 -7.37 20.17 11.35
CA ILE A 144 -8.31 21.22 11.71
C ILE A 144 -7.75 22.58 11.28
N ALA A 145 -8.64 23.53 11.01
CA ALA A 145 -8.28 24.89 10.64
C ALA A 145 -8.73 25.84 11.75
N VAL A 146 -7.77 26.54 12.36
CA VAL A 146 -8.02 27.51 13.43
C VAL A 146 -7.85 28.92 12.87
N ARG A 147 -8.68 29.89 13.28
CA ARG A 147 -8.52 31.29 12.87
C ARG A 147 -7.19 31.87 13.36
N ARG A 148 -6.61 32.77 12.57
CA ARG A 148 -5.38 33.50 12.94
C ARG A 148 -5.45 34.24 14.27
N ASP A 149 -6.65 34.55 14.77
CA ASP A 149 -6.86 35.21 16.06
C ASP A 149 -6.29 34.39 17.23
N HIS A 150 -6.09 33.08 17.03
CA HIS A 150 -5.48 32.18 18.01
C HIS A 150 -3.98 31.94 17.78
N TYR A 151 -3.32 32.75 16.95
CA TYR A 151 -1.90 32.59 16.62
C TYR A 151 -1.01 32.51 17.86
N ASP A 152 -1.17 33.46 18.79
CA ASP A 152 -0.36 33.47 20.00
C ASP A 152 -0.66 32.27 20.90
N THR A 153 -1.91 31.82 20.99
CA THR A 153 -2.26 30.57 21.70
C THR A 153 -1.52 29.36 21.14
N ILE A 154 -1.44 29.25 19.81
CA ILE A 154 -0.72 28.17 19.13
C ILE A 154 0.81 28.32 19.33
N ARG A 155 1.35 29.54 19.18
CA ARG A 155 2.77 29.85 19.40
C ARG A 155 3.21 29.51 20.82
N SER A 156 2.43 29.90 21.83
CA SER A 156 2.71 29.60 23.23
C SER A 156 2.62 28.11 23.57
N ALA A 157 1.88 27.34 22.77
CA ALA A 157 1.74 25.90 22.92
C ALA A 157 2.80 25.10 22.11
N ARG A 158 3.70 25.78 21.38
CA ARG A 158 4.77 25.14 20.61
C ARG A 158 5.82 24.55 21.55
N ALA A 159 6.06 23.24 21.41
CA ALA A 159 7.09 22.52 22.16
C ALA A 159 8.36 22.27 21.33
N GLY A 160 8.23 22.19 20.01
CA GLY A 160 9.39 22.00 19.13
C GLY A 160 9.07 22.32 17.68
N ALA A 161 10.07 22.18 16.82
CA ALA A 161 9.94 22.44 15.39
C ALA A 161 10.79 21.48 14.59
N LEU A 162 10.35 21.18 13.37
CA LEU A 162 11.18 20.46 12.40
C LEU A 162 12.38 21.30 11.98
N ASP A 163 13.51 20.63 11.75
CA ASP A 163 14.63 21.25 11.05
C ASP A 163 14.23 21.58 9.60
N SER A 164 14.97 22.51 8.99
CA SER A 164 14.75 23.05 7.65
C SER A 164 14.52 21.98 6.57
N GLU A 165 15.31 20.90 6.56
CA GLU A 165 15.25 19.83 5.56
C GLU A 165 13.96 19.01 5.68
N PHE A 166 13.58 18.67 6.92
CA PHE A 166 12.37 17.92 7.23
C PHE A 166 11.11 18.76 7.04
N ARG A 167 11.18 20.05 7.34
CA ARG A 167 10.12 21.02 7.02
C ARG A 167 9.88 21.12 5.51
N ASN A 168 10.95 21.17 4.70
CA ASN A 168 10.83 21.18 3.24
C ASN A 168 10.17 19.88 2.74
N LYS A 169 10.56 18.73 3.31
CA LYS A 169 9.94 17.43 3.01
C LYS A 169 8.46 17.41 3.38
N LEU A 170 8.09 17.95 4.54
CA LEU A 170 6.68 18.10 4.96
C LEU A 170 5.90 18.97 3.96
N GLY A 171 6.45 20.12 3.57
CA GLY A 171 5.84 21.01 2.58
C GLY A 171 5.59 20.31 1.24
N TRP A 172 6.53 19.49 0.79
CA TRP A 172 6.37 18.66 -0.41
C TRP A 172 5.28 17.59 -0.25
N LEU A 173 5.23 16.89 0.89
CA LEU A 173 4.19 15.89 1.18
C LEU A 173 2.79 16.52 1.21
N VAL A 174 2.64 17.67 1.89
CA VAL A 174 1.39 18.44 1.92
C VAL A 174 1.00 18.89 0.50
N GLY A 175 1.96 19.34 -0.30
CA GLY A 175 1.74 19.68 -1.71
C GLY A 175 1.21 18.49 -2.53
N ASN A 176 1.78 17.29 -2.38
CA ASN A 176 1.29 16.09 -3.08
C ASN A 176 -0.12 15.66 -2.67
N LEU A 177 -0.53 15.95 -1.43
CA LEU A 177 -1.86 15.63 -0.93
C LEU A 177 -2.92 16.60 -1.45
N TYR A 178 -2.63 17.90 -1.41
CA TYR A 178 -3.64 18.95 -1.65
C TYR A 178 -3.51 19.68 -2.99
N SER A 179 -2.38 19.56 -3.69
CA SER A 179 -2.12 20.25 -4.97
C SER A 179 -2.16 19.29 -6.17
N ARG A 180 -2.98 18.23 -6.11
CA ARG A 180 -3.18 17.35 -7.26
C ARG A 180 -3.90 18.11 -8.38
N ILE A 181 -3.21 18.31 -9.49
CA ILE A 181 -3.81 18.85 -10.71
C ILE A 181 -4.58 17.71 -11.36
N GLY A 182 -5.91 17.81 -11.40
CA GLY A 182 -6.74 16.87 -12.14
C GLY A 182 -6.48 17.04 -13.63
N THR A 183 -5.69 16.14 -14.21
CA THR A 183 -5.57 15.99 -15.66
C THR A 183 -6.59 14.95 -16.11
N PRO A 184 -7.36 15.18 -17.18
CA PRO A 184 -8.28 14.17 -17.69
C PRO A 184 -7.51 12.90 -18.09
N ASP A 185 -7.96 11.76 -17.59
CA ASP A 185 -7.43 10.46 -17.95
C ASP A 185 -7.87 10.08 -19.37
N TRP A 186 -7.22 9.07 -19.95
CA TRP A 186 -7.61 8.55 -21.27
C TRP A 186 -9.05 8.01 -21.26
N SER A 187 -9.51 7.46 -20.14
CA SER A 187 -10.89 7.02 -19.95
C SER A 187 -11.92 8.15 -20.02
N ASP A 188 -11.51 9.38 -19.69
CA ASP A 188 -12.40 10.55 -19.66
C ASP A 188 -12.66 11.12 -21.06
N ARG A 189 -11.94 10.62 -22.07
CA ARG A 189 -12.11 11.00 -23.48
C ARG A 189 -12.94 9.95 -24.22
N LYS A 190 -13.81 10.41 -25.13
CA LYS A 190 -14.54 9.54 -26.06
C LYS A 190 -13.55 8.64 -26.81
N ASP A 191 -13.76 7.33 -26.70
CA ASP A 191 -12.90 6.26 -27.24
C ASP A 191 -11.47 6.19 -26.68
N GLY A 192 -11.11 7.02 -25.70
CA GLY A 192 -9.74 7.07 -25.16
C GLY A 192 -9.37 5.83 -24.34
N GLN A 193 -10.32 5.20 -23.63
CA GLN A 193 -10.09 3.90 -22.99
C GLN A 193 -9.71 2.83 -24.01
N LYS A 194 -10.42 2.74 -25.14
CA LYS A 194 -10.11 1.78 -26.22
C LYS A 194 -8.76 2.07 -26.85
N ALA A 195 -8.41 3.35 -27.04
CA ALA A 195 -7.11 3.75 -27.55
C ALA A 195 -5.97 3.37 -26.60
N ALA A 196 -6.14 3.61 -25.30
CA ALA A 196 -5.18 3.22 -24.26
C ALA A 196 -5.01 1.70 -24.21
N GLU A 197 -6.11 0.93 -24.19
CA GLU A 197 -6.06 -0.53 -24.24
C GLU A 197 -5.35 -1.05 -25.49
N LYS A 198 -5.55 -0.41 -26.64
CA LYS A 198 -4.86 -0.76 -27.89
C LYS A 198 -3.36 -0.53 -27.75
N ILE A 199 -2.94 0.63 -27.25
CA ILE A 199 -1.52 0.95 -27.00
C ILE A 199 -0.90 -0.07 -26.05
N ILE A 200 -1.57 -0.37 -24.94
CA ILE A 200 -1.14 -1.38 -23.96
C ILE A 200 -0.98 -2.74 -24.65
N LYS A 201 -2.01 -3.20 -25.38
CA LYS A 201 -1.96 -4.46 -26.14
C LYS A 201 -0.82 -4.48 -27.15
N ASP A 202 -0.58 -3.39 -27.87
CA ASP A 202 0.49 -3.31 -28.86
C ASP A 202 1.89 -3.42 -28.23
N HIS A 203 2.08 -2.88 -27.03
CA HIS A 203 3.34 -2.98 -26.28
C HIS A 203 3.51 -4.35 -25.62
N LEU A 204 2.42 -5.00 -25.22
CA LEU A 204 2.46 -6.29 -24.51
C LEU A 204 2.43 -7.52 -25.45
N LYS A 205 1.89 -7.42 -26.68
CA LYS A 205 1.71 -8.56 -27.60
C LYS A 205 2.86 -8.82 -28.57
N ARG A 206 3.79 -7.89 -28.76
CA ARG A 206 4.85 -8.03 -29.78
C ARG A 206 6.00 -8.92 -29.27
N ALA A 207 5.72 -10.22 -29.11
CA ALA A 207 6.69 -11.24 -28.69
C ALA A 207 7.87 -11.46 -29.66
N ALA A 208 7.85 -10.85 -30.85
CA ALA A 208 8.83 -11.03 -31.92
C ALA A 208 9.81 -9.86 -32.10
N VAL A 209 9.68 -8.77 -31.34
CA VAL A 209 10.63 -7.64 -31.40
C VAL A 209 11.68 -7.81 -30.30
N PRO A 210 12.99 -7.67 -30.61
CA PRO A 210 14.03 -7.63 -29.58
C PRO A 210 13.72 -6.55 -28.53
N ASN A 211 13.95 -6.84 -27.24
CA ASN A 211 13.74 -5.94 -26.09
C ASN A 211 12.29 -5.68 -25.63
N LEU A 212 11.33 -6.54 -25.99
CA LEU A 212 9.97 -6.51 -25.42
C LEU A 212 9.73 -7.63 -24.40
N PRO A 213 8.84 -7.41 -23.40
CA PRO A 213 8.59 -8.39 -22.35
C PRO A 213 8.01 -9.68 -22.92
N ARG A 214 8.60 -10.82 -22.52
CA ARG A 214 8.08 -12.16 -22.80
C ARG A 214 7.32 -12.68 -21.60
N TRP A 215 6.08 -13.09 -21.84
CA TRP A 215 5.20 -13.62 -20.81
C TRP A 215 5.23 -15.13 -20.82
N VAL A 216 5.58 -15.75 -19.70
CA VAL A 216 5.54 -17.20 -19.48
C VAL A 216 4.63 -17.50 -18.29
N SER A 217 4.00 -18.67 -18.28
CA SER A 217 3.14 -19.09 -17.16
C SER A 217 3.97 -19.33 -15.89
N GLY A 218 3.52 -18.79 -14.75
CA GLY A 218 4.14 -19.05 -13.45
C GLY A 218 4.19 -20.54 -13.12
N GLU A 219 3.12 -21.29 -13.42
CA GLU A 219 3.09 -22.74 -13.18
C GLU A 219 4.14 -23.50 -14.02
N ALA A 220 4.41 -23.02 -15.24
CA ALA A 220 5.42 -23.61 -16.11
C ALA A 220 6.84 -23.31 -15.61
N VAL A 221 7.05 -22.10 -15.07
CA VAL A 221 8.32 -21.70 -14.43
C VAL A 221 8.58 -22.57 -13.20
N ASP A 222 7.59 -22.71 -12.32
CA ASP A 222 7.71 -23.54 -11.11
C ASP A 222 8.00 -25.00 -11.45
N ALA A 223 7.34 -25.54 -12.48
CA ALA A 223 7.56 -26.90 -12.95
C ALA A 223 8.97 -27.09 -13.55
N ALA A 224 9.48 -26.11 -14.30
CA ALA A 224 10.83 -26.14 -14.84
C ALA A 224 11.90 -26.08 -13.74
N GLN A 225 11.71 -25.21 -12.75
CA GLN A 225 12.62 -25.10 -11.59
C GLN A 225 12.62 -26.37 -10.74
N LYS A 226 11.45 -26.98 -10.51
CA LYS A 226 11.34 -28.29 -9.82
C LYS A 226 12.02 -29.42 -10.59
N ALA A 227 12.10 -29.32 -11.92
CA ALA A 227 12.85 -30.24 -12.76
C ALA A 227 14.37 -29.98 -12.75
N GLY A 228 14.84 -29.04 -11.92
CA GLY A 228 16.27 -28.72 -11.75
C GLY A 228 16.80 -27.69 -12.75
N LEU A 229 15.92 -27.01 -13.50
CA LEU A 229 16.34 -26.02 -14.49
C LEU A 229 16.68 -24.69 -13.80
N ASP A 230 17.94 -24.27 -13.91
CA ASP A 230 18.39 -22.96 -13.43
C ASP A 230 18.21 -21.90 -14.53
N LEU A 231 17.06 -21.23 -14.50
CA LEU A 231 16.67 -20.20 -15.46
C LEU A 231 17.62 -19.00 -15.49
N SER A 232 18.41 -18.76 -14.43
CA SER A 232 19.34 -17.62 -14.35
C SER A 232 20.55 -17.76 -15.28
N LYS A 233 20.82 -18.98 -15.76
CA LYS A 233 21.95 -19.30 -16.64
C LYS A 233 21.58 -19.38 -18.12
N LEU A 234 20.30 -19.22 -18.43
CA LEU A 234 19.77 -19.35 -19.78
C LEU A 234 19.56 -17.98 -20.42
N SER A 235 19.73 -17.90 -21.74
CA SER A 235 19.32 -16.74 -22.51
C SER A 235 17.79 -16.62 -22.56
N GLU A 236 17.28 -15.42 -22.87
CA GLU A 236 15.82 -15.19 -22.94
C GLU A 236 15.09 -16.16 -23.88
N GLN A 237 15.72 -16.56 -24.99
CA GLN A 237 15.14 -17.51 -25.94
C GLN A 237 15.11 -18.94 -25.37
N GLU A 238 16.15 -19.34 -24.64
CA GLU A 238 16.24 -20.64 -23.99
C GLU A 238 15.24 -20.74 -22.83
N ILE A 239 15.08 -19.68 -22.03
CA ILE A 239 14.07 -19.63 -20.96
C ILE A 239 12.69 -19.92 -21.54
N VAL A 240 12.29 -19.24 -22.62
CA VAL A 240 10.96 -19.44 -23.23
C VAL A 240 10.80 -20.84 -23.78
N SER A 241 11.82 -21.36 -24.46
CA SER A 241 11.81 -22.71 -25.04
C SER A 241 11.73 -23.81 -23.97
N GLU A 242 12.56 -23.72 -22.94
CA GLU A 242 12.62 -24.72 -21.88
C GLU A 242 11.37 -24.65 -20.98
N VAL A 243 10.95 -23.46 -20.54
CA VAL A 243 9.74 -23.29 -19.74
C VAL A 243 8.50 -23.80 -20.49
N ALA A 244 8.43 -23.59 -21.82
CA ALA A 244 7.34 -24.12 -22.63
C ALA A 244 7.23 -25.66 -22.54
N LYS A 245 8.35 -26.40 -22.46
CA LYS A 245 8.36 -27.86 -22.31
C LYS A 245 7.78 -28.33 -20.97
N HIS A 246 7.86 -27.49 -19.94
CA HIS A 246 7.34 -27.77 -18.61
C HIS A 246 5.92 -27.21 -18.39
N THR A 247 5.30 -26.64 -19.43
CA THR A 247 3.93 -26.14 -19.33
C THR A 247 2.99 -27.28 -18.89
N PRO A 248 2.31 -27.15 -17.75
CA PRO A 248 1.40 -28.19 -17.30
C PRO A 248 0.29 -28.37 -18.33
N LYS A 249 -0.04 -29.63 -18.61
CA LYS A 249 -1.17 -29.95 -19.48
C LYS A 249 -2.44 -29.30 -18.92
N PRO A 250 -3.41 -28.91 -19.77
CA PRO A 250 -4.64 -28.27 -19.32
C PRO A 250 -5.29 -29.02 -18.15
N LEU A 251 -5.84 -28.29 -17.18
CA LEU A 251 -6.42 -28.85 -15.95
C LEU A 251 -7.42 -29.98 -16.26
N LYS A 252 -8.26 -29.79 -17.29
CA LYS A 252 -9.17 -30.81 -17.80
C LYS A 252 -8.45 -32.11 -18.17
N THR A 253 -7.36 -32.03 -18.92
CA THR A 253 -6.55 -33.19 -19.29
C THR A 253 -5.90 -33.86 -18.09
N ARG A 254 -5.47 -33.08 -17.08
CA ARG A 254 -4.89 -33.62 -15.84
C ARG A 254 -5.92 -34.36 -15.00
N VAL A 255 -7.09 -33.75 -14.77
CA VAL A 255 -8.19 -34.36 -14.00
C VAL A 255 -8.76 -35.58 -14.73
N THR A 256 -8.98 -35.50 -16.04
CA THR A 256 -9.47 -36.64 -16.83
C THR A 256 -8.49 -37.82 -16.78
N ARG A 257 -7.17 -37.56 -16.78
CA ARG A 257 -6.15 -38.62 -16.62
C ARG A 257 -6.21 -39.25 -15.22
N GLU A 258 -6.39 -38.44 -14.19
CA GLU A 258 -6.46 -38.94 -12.82
C GLU A 258 -7.71 -39.79 -12.59
N VAL A 259 -8.86 -39.36 -13.12
CA VAL A 259 -10.09 -40.16 -13.13
C VAL A 259 -9.87 -41.47 -13.88
N ALA A 260 -9.18 -41.45 -15.04
CA ALA A 260 -8.85 -42.66 -15.78
C ALA A 260 -7.99 -43.63 -14.98
N ARG A 261 -7.00 -43.11 -14.23
CA ARG A 261 -6.11 -43.92 -13.37
C ARG A 261 -6.91 -44.61 -12.27
N VAL A 262 -7.71 -43.86 -11.52
CA VAL A 262 -8.52 -44.39 -10.40
C VAL A 262 -9.53 -45.43 -10.91
N LEU A 263 -10.20 -45.17 -12.03
CA LEU A 263 -11.15 -46.12 -12.61
C LEU A 263 -10.46 -47.45 -13.00
N ARG A 264 -9.23 -47.40 -13.53
CA ARG A 264 -8.48 -48.60 -13.89
C ARG A 264 -7.91 -49.35 -12.69
N GLU A 265 -7.52 -48.65 -11.63
CA GLU A 265 -7.10 -49.29 -10.38
C GLU A 265 -8.25 -50.08 -9.74
N LEU A 266 -9.46 -49.50 -9.73
CA LEU A 266 -10.65 -50.19 -9.23
C LEU A 266 -11.00 -51.46 -10.04
N LEU A 267 -10.73 -51.46 -11.36
CA LEU A 267 -10.92 -52.66 -12.20
C LEU A 267 -9.95 -53.78 -11.84
N VAL A 268 -8.71 -53.46 -11.47
CA VAL A 268 -7.70 -54.46 -11.11
C VAL A 268 -7.96 -55.06 -9.73
N GLU A 269 -8.54 -54.28 -8.81
CA GLU A 269 -8.84 -54.74 -7.44
C GLU A 269 -10.14 -55.55 -7.33
N SER A 270 -10.97 -55.57 -8.36
CA SER A 270 -12.23 -56.30 -8.36
C SER A 270 -12.25 -57.38 -9.45
N ASP A 271 -11.87 -58.60 -9.08
CA ASP A 271 -11.90 -59.82 -9.91
C ASP A 271 -13.31 -60.19 -10.42
N GLU A 272 -14.35 -59.52 -9.92
CA GLU A 272 -15.77 -59.66 -10.32
C GLU A 272 -16.36 -58.40 -11.00
N SER A 273 -15.53 -57.42 -11.40
CA SER A 273 -16.09 -56.20 -12.01
C SER A 273 -16.64 -56.45 -13.43
N GLU A 274 -17.95 -56.20 -13.61
CA GLU A 274 -18.63 -56.22 -14.91
C GLU A 274 -18.18 -55.09 -15.87
N MET A 275 -17.30 -54.20 -15.40
CA MET A 275 -16.89 -53.01 -16.14
C MET A 275 -15.62 -53.33 -16.94
N SER A 276 -15.71 -53.26 -18.27
CA SER A 276 -14.56 -53.53 -19.13
C SER A 276 -13.67 -52.29 -19.33
N GLU A 277 -12.44 -52.46 -19.82
CA GLU A 277 -11.61 -51.31 -20.25
C GLU A 277 -12.33 -50.42 -21.28
N ALA A 278 -13.16 -51.02 -22.14
CA ALA A 278 -13.95 -50.30 -23.13
C ALA A 278 -15.02 -49.39 -22.47
N ASP A 279 -15.52 -49.77 -21.29
CA ASP A 279 -16.48 -48.95 -20.55
C ASP A 279 -15.82 -47.75 -19.88
N VAL A 280 -14.59 -47.92 -19.37
CA VAL A 280 -13.78 -46.81 -18.85
C VAL A 280 -13.51 -45.79 -19.96
N ASP A 281 -13.09 -46.24 -21.14
CA ASP A 281 -12.83 -45.34 -22.27
C ASP A 281 -14.12 -44.62 -22.74
N ARG A 282 -15.27 -45.30 -22.69
CA ARG A 282 -16.58 -44.70 -22.99
C ARG A 282 -16.97 -43.64 -21.95
N LEU A 283 -16.72 -43.90 -20.68
CA LEU A 283 -16.97 -42.94 -19.58
C LEU A 283 -16.07 -41.71 -19.70
N LEU A 284 -14.77 -41.90 -20.00
CA LEU A 284 -13.85 -40.80 -20.20
C LEU A 284 -14.22 -39.92 -21.38
N ARG A 285 -14.67 -40.51 -22.50
CA ARG A 285 -15.20 -39.75 -23.65
C ARG A 285 -16.46 -38.97 -23.30
N ARG A 286 -17.35 -39.53 -22.47
CA ARG A 286 -18.55 -38.83 -22.01
C ARG A 286 -18.19 -37.67 -21.08
N LEU A 287 -17.29 -37.89 -20.13
CA LEU A 287 -16.81 -36.87 -19.21
C LEU A 287 -16.11 -35.73 -19.97
N ASP A 288 -15.27 -36.04 -20.95
CA ASP A 288 -14.57 -35.03 -21.74
C ASP A 288 -15.54 -34.18 -22.59
N ASN A 289 -16.64 -34.77 -23.07
CA ASN A 289 -17.66 -34.03 -23.81
C ASN A 289 -18.72 -33.35 -22.92
N ASP A 290 -18.65 -33.53 -21.60
CA ASP A 290 -19.64 -32.97 -20.68
C ASP A 290 -19.41 -31.47 -20.44
N ALA A 291 -20.44 -30.68 -20.72
CA ALA A 291 -20.41 -29.23 -20.58
C ALA A 291 -20.36 -28.77 -19.12
N ARG A 292 -20.97 -29.53 -18.18
CA ARG A 292 -20.96 -29.22 -16.75
C ARG A 292 -19.57 -29.46 -16.16
N TYR A 293 -18.93 -30.57 -16.50
CA TYR A 293 -17.54 -30.87 -16.16
C TYR A 293 -16.60 -29.75 -16.64
N SER A 294 -16.74 -29.33 -17.90
CA SER A 294 -15.97 -28.23 -18.46
C SER A 294 -16.22 -26.90 -17.74
N SER A 295 -17.46 -26.64 -17.32
CA SER A 295 -17.83 -25.41 -16.60
C SER A 295 -17.30 -25.36 -15.16
N LEU A 296 -17.35 -26.48 -14.43
CA LEU A 296 -16.84 -26.60 -13.06
C LEU A 296 -15.34 -26.40 -12.98
N LEU A 297 -14.59 -26.91 -13.96
CA LEU A 297 -13.14 -26.73 -14.02
C LEU A 297 -12.72 -25.29 -14.38
N ARG A 298 -13.56 -24.54 -15.11
CA ARG A 298 -13.31 -23.11 -15.42
C ARG A 298 -13.53 -22.21 -14.21
N ARG A 299 -14.57 -22.48 -13.40
CA ARG A 299 -14.94 -21.67 -12.24
C ARG A 299 -13.84 -21.63 -11.17
N LYS A 300 -13.08 -22.72 -11.02
CA LYS A 300 -11.96 -22.85 -10.09
C LYS A 300 -10.65 -22.18 -10.53
N GLN A 301 -10.55 -21.71 -11.78
CA GLN A 301 -9.40 -20.95 -12.28
C GLN A 301 -9.61 -19.43 -12.15
N SER A 302 -10.77 -19.00 -11.66
CA SER A 302 -11.15 -17.58 -11.51
C SER A 302 -11.39 -17.15 -10.05
N GLU A 303 -11.18 -18.08 -9.11
CA GLU A 303 -11.10 -17.87 -7.65
C GLU A 303 -9.63 -18.01 -7.22
#